data_AF-A0A644W3S9-F1
#
_entry.id   AF-A0A644W3S9-F1
#
_cell.length_a   1.000
_cell.length_b   1.000
_cell.length_c   1.000
_cell.angle_alpha   90.00
_cell.angle_beta   90.00
_cell.angle_gamma   90.00
#
_symmetry.space_group_name_H-M   'P 1'
#
loop_
_entity.id
_entity.type
_entity.pdbx_description
1 polymer ?
#
loop_
_entity_poly.entity_id
_entity_poly.type
_entity_poly.pdbx_seq_one_letter_code
_entity_poly.pdbx_strand_id
1 'polypeptide(L)'
;MKKVFKFSVFVALAFIAFACEEAVIPTASFTYEVEGLTVTFTNTSKDATSYIWDFGDETTSTEANPVHTYAAEGNYTVKLTAKNGDESKTITEEISLTKPLIKLDGIFTDWSEVPANKLASTTLPEGASLTALKELKVCADANFIFFYLKLDQTHVAPLDIFLNTDNNPATGATSWLWDPCGADYLIEGFVTEGMADAIVFKKPTDTAQDAWDWQEVVAAGSGIVSMSEVKTVSGTIVEFEARIVREMVPTTLANEIGFSVFSSNADWAETGSLPTAAADAATKAGMLTVKLN
;
A
#
# COMPACT_ATOMS: atom_id res chain seq x y z
N MET A 1 -24.40 108.08 -4.52
CA MET A 1 -25.44 107.46 -5.38
C MET A 1 -24.78 106.52 -6.39
N LYS A 2 -24.91 105.19 -6.20
CA LYS A 2 -25.23 104.17 -7.23
C LYS A 2 -25.13 102.80 -6.57
N LYS A 3 -26.28 102.14 -6.44
CA LYS A 3 -26.43 100.73 -6.04
C LYS A 3 -25.94 99.84 -7.18
N VAL A 4 -25.28 98.73 -6.88
CA VAL A 4 -25.30 97.52 -7.74
C VAL A 4 -25.39 96.27 -6.87
N PHE A 5 -26.08 95.29 -7.42
CA PHE A 5 -26.80 94.17 -6.82
C PHE A 5 -25.95 92.91 -6.57
N LYS A 6 -26.42 92.13 -5.58
CA LYS A 6 -26.20 90.71 -5.24
C LYS A 6 -25.63 89.80 -6.34
N PHE A 7 -24.81 88.81 -5.92
CA PHE A 7 -25.18 87.39 -6.02
C PHE A 7 -24.35 86.55 -5.03
N SER A 8 -25.00 86.01 -4.00
CA SER A 8 -24.42 84.93 -3.20
C SER A 8 -24.38 83.68 -4.07
N VAL A 9 -23.18 83.17 -4.34
CA VAL A 9 -22.98 81.82 -4.87
C VAL A 9 -22.47 80.99 -3.70
N PHE A 10 -23.39 80.29 -3.02
CA PHE A 10 -23.02 79.18 -2.13
C PHE A 10 -22.60 78.01 -3.04
N VAL A 11 -21.30 77.85 -3.29
CA VAL A 11 -20.78 76.61 -3.87
C VAL A 11 -20.78 75.59 -2.74
N ALA A 12 -21.83 74.76 -2.67
CA ALA A 12 -21.82 73.56 -1.87
C ALA A 12 -20.83 72.58 -2.51
N LEU A 13 -19.59 72.58 -2.02
CA LEU A 13 -18.58 71.60 -2.37
C LEU A 13 -18.97 70.29 -1.69
N ALA A 14 -19.74 69.44 -2.38
CA ALA A 14 -19.96 68.07 -1.96
C ALA A 14 -18.63 67.32 -2.09
N PHE A 15 -17.86 67.28 -1.00
CA PHE A 15 -16.77 66.32 -0.84
C PHE A 15 -17.41 64.93 -0.74
N ILE A 16 -17.53 64.25 -1.89
CA ILE A 16 -17.74 62.81 -1.90
C ILE A 16 -16.41 62.23 -1.42
N ALA A 17 -16.32 61.96 -0.11
CA ALA A 17 -15.31 61.07 0.40
C ALA A 17 -15.62 59.69 -0.18
N PHE A 18 -15.02 59.37 -1.33
CA PHE A 18 -14.82 57.99 -1.74
C PHE A 18 -13.92 57.40 -0.67
N ALA A 19 -14.53 56.80 0.36
CA ALA A 19 -13.82 55.89 1.23
C ALA A 19 -13.30 54.79 0.31
N CYS A 20 -11.99 54.78 0.08
CA CYS A 20 -11.35 53.60 -0.50
C CYS A 20 -11.55 52.51 0.55
N GLU A 21 -12.48 51.60 0.31
CA GLU A 21 -12.61 50.40 1.13
C GLU A 21 -11.27 49.66 1.03
N GLU A 22 -10.62 49.39 2.17
CA GLU A 22 -9.34 48.71 2.17
C GLU A 22 -9.52 47.33 1.53
N ALA A 23 -8.71 47.04 0.51
CA ALA A 23 -8.78 45.77 -0.18
C ALA A 23 -8.41 44.64 0.79
N VAL A 24 -9.34 43.71 0.97
CA VAL A 24 -9.13 42.54 1.81
C VAL A 24 -8.27 41.55 1.03
N ILE A 25 -7.00 41.43 1.39
CA ILE A 25 -6.06 40.54 0.72
C ILE A 25 -6.22 39.12 1.28
N PRO A 26 -6.58 38.13 0.44
CA PRO A 26 -6.71 36.75 0.91
C PRO A 26 -5.35 36.16 1.28
N THR A 27 -5.34 35.12 2.12
CA THR A 27 -4.19 34.20 2.22
C THR A 27 -4.52 32.91 1.49
N ALA A 28 -3.58 32.37 0.71
CA ALA A 28 -3.74 31.06 0.08
C ALA A 28 -3.05 29.99 0.94
N SER A 29 -3.78 28.94 1.31
CA SER A 29 -3.24 27.79 2.04
C SER A 29 -4.16 26.58 1.82
N PHE A 30 -3.58 25.39 1.83
CA PHE A 30 -4.33 24.14 1.80
C PHE A 30 -3.57 23.00 2.48
N THR A 31 -4.30 21.94 2.79
CA THR A 31 -3.76 20.62 3.15
C THR A 31 -4.33 19.56 2.20
N TYR A 32 -3.76 18.37 2.19
CA TYR A 32 -4.23 17.29 1.32
C TYR A 32 -4.03 15.91 1.96
N GLU A 33 -4.81 14.94 1.51
CA GLU A 33 -4.69 13.53 1.84
C GLU A 33 -4.60 12.72 0.54
N VAL A 34 -3.66 11.76 0.47
CA VAL A 34 -3.41 10.94 -0.72
C VAL A 34 -3.90 9.52 -0.49
N GLU A 35 -4.72 9.01 -1.40
CA GLU A 35 -5.14 7.61 -1.48
C GLU A 35 -4.87 7.08 -2.89
N GLY A 36 -3.70 6.46 -3.08
CA GLY A 36 -3.21 6.02 -4.39
C GLY A 36 -3.02 7.21 -5.35
N LEU A 37 -3.85 7.29 -6.39
CA LEU A 37 -3.85 8.39 -7.36
C LEU A 37 -4.95 9.43 -7.11
N THR A 38 -5.72 9.29 -6.04
CA THR A 38 -6.76 10.26 -5.67
C THR A 38 -6.28 11.12 -4.52
N VAL A 39 -6.50 12.42 -4.64
CA VAL A 39 -6.11 13.42 -3.64
C VAL A 39 -7.33 14.20 -3.21
N THR A 40 -7.57 14.21 -1.90
CA THR A 40 -8.60 15.05 -1.29
C THR A 40 -7.94 16.32 -0.78
N PHE A 41 -8.30 17.46 -1.37
CA PHE A 41 -7.76 18.77 -0.96
C PHE A 41 -8.70 19.46 0.03
N THR A 42 -8.11 20.00 1.10
CA THR A 42 -8.81 20.85 2.06
C THR A 42 -8.23 22.25 2.01
N ASN A 43 -9.04 23.21 1.58
CA ASN A 43 -8.67 24.61 1.54
C ASN A 43 -8.69 25.23 2.95
N THR A 44 -7.58 25.86 3.32
CA THR A 44 -7.39 26.55 4.60
C THR A 44 -7.10 28.04 4.40
N SER A 45 -7.37 28.56 3.21
CA SER A 45 -7.27 29.97 2.84
C SER A 45 -8.18 30.84 3.71
N LYS A 46 -7.80 32.10 3.89
CA LYS A 46 -8.56 33.10 4.64
C LYS A 46 -8.89 34.27 3.75
N ASP A 47 -10.00 34.92 4.07
CA ASP A 47 -10.43 36.18 3.45
C ASP A 47 -10.58 36.12 1.92
N ALA A 48 -10.93 34.93 1.41
CA ALA A 48 -11.15 34.64 0.00
C ALA A 48 -12.63 34.32 -0.28
N THR A 49 -13.10 34.71 -1.46
CA THR A 49 -14.48 34.47 -1.93
C THR A 49 -14.55 33.49 -3.09
N SER A 50 -13.43 33.19 -3.76
CA SER A 50 -13.34 32.17 -4.82
C SER A 50 -11.95 31.55 -4.92
N TYR A 51 -11.89 30.39 -5.56
CA TYR A 51 -10.69 29.55 -5.65
C TYR A 51 -10.46 29.08 -7.08
N ILE A 52 -9.20 28.92 -7.46
CA ILE A 52 -8.78 28.25 -8.69
C ILE A 52 -7.67 27.29 -8.32
N TRP A 53 -7.92 26.02 -8.55
CA TRP A 53 -6.96 24.93 -8.46
C TRP A 53 -6.39 24.63 -9.82
N ASP A 54 -5.09 24.42 -9.88
CA ASP A 54 -4.38 23.77 -10.98
C ASP A 54 -3.65 22.58 -10.37
N PHE A 55 -3.98 21.38 -10.82
CA PHE A 55 -3.51 20.14 -10.21
C PHE A 55 -2.14 19.71 -10.73
N GLY A 56 -1.56 20.43 -11.71
CA GLY A 56 -0.27 20.11 -12.30
C GLY A 56 -0.34 19.02 -13.39
N ASP A 57 -1.55 18.61 -13.81
CA ASP A 57 -1.83 17.60 -14.83
C ASP A 57 -2.72 18.13 -15.97
N GLU A 58 -2.67 19.45 -16.20
CA GLU A 58 -3.49 20.20 -17.16
C GLU A 58 -4.98 20.32 -16.79
N THR A 59 -5.41 19.78 -15.64
CA THR A 59 -6.78 19.91 -15.14
C THR A 59 -6.89 20.96 -14.03
N THR A 60 -8.10 21.51 -13.84
CA THR A 60 -8.36 22.60 -12.89
C THR A 60 -9.70 22.42 -12.18
N SER A 61 -9.88 23.10 -11.05
CA SER A 61 -11.16 23.16 -10.33
C SER A 61 -11.40 24.54 -9.73
N THR A 62 -12.66 24.86 -9.45
CA THR A 62 -13.08 26.06 -8.71
C THR A 62 -13.78 25.74 -7.39
N GLU A 63 -13.86 24.45 -7.05
CA GLU A 63 -14.45 23.99 -5.78
C GLU A 63 -13.60 24.45 -4.60
N ALA A 64 -14.25 24.64 -3.45
CA ALA A 64 -13.54 25.00 -2.23
C ALA A 64 -12.64 23.85 -1.74
N ASN A 65 -13.11 22.61 -1.79
CA ASN A 65 -12.39 21.41 -1.34
C ASN A 65 -12.52 20.31 -2.41
N PRO A 66 -11.77 20.36 -3.51
CA PRO A 66 -11.90 19.38 -4.59
C PRO A 66 -11.33 18.01 -4.19
N VAL A 67 -11.92 16.97 -4.77
CA VAL A 67 -11.30 15.64 -4.86
C VAL A 67 -10.85 15.46 -6.31
N HIS A 68 -9.57 15.14 -6.51
CA HIS A 68 -9.00 14.97 -7.84
C HIS A 68 -8.32 13.61 -7.99
N THR A 69 -8.56 12.93 -9.12
CA THR A 69 -7.94 11.65 -9.44
C THR A 69 -7.00 11.82 -10.64
N TYR A 70 -5.72 11.56 -10.41
CA TYR A 70 -4.68 11.63 -11.41
C TYR A 70 -4.65 10.35 -12.27
N ALA A 71 -4.28 10.50 -13.54
CA ALA A 71 -4.22 9.38 -14.48
C ALA A 71 -2.99 8.47 -14.29
N ALA A 72 -1.92 9.00 -13.69
CA ALA A 72 -0.65 8.30 -13.53
C ALA A 72 0.01 8.62 -12.18
N GLU A 73 0.94 7.78 -11.77
CA GLU A 73 1.87 8.08 -10.69
C GLU A 73 2.89 9.15 -11.12
N GLY A 74 3.43 9.89 -10.16
CA GLY A 74 4.41 10.93 -10.44
C GLY A 74 4.38 12.06 -9.42
N ASN A 75 5.23 13.05 -9.65
CA ASN A 75 5.23 14.29 -8.87
C ASN A 75 4.42 15.35 -9.61
N TYR A 76 3.50 15.99 -8.89
CA TYR A 76 2.61 17.01 -9.41
C TYR A 76 2.77 18.30 -8.62
N THR A 77 2.89 19.41 -9.34
CA THR A 77 2.94 20.75 -8.74
C THR A 77 1.53 21.30 -8.65
N VAL A 78 0.91 21.19 -7.47
CA VAL A 78 -0.44 21.69 -7.22
C VAL A 78 -0.38 23.17 -6.86
N LYS A 79 -1.27 23.96 -7.44
CA LYS A 79 -1.39 25.39 -7.22
C LYS A 79 -2.80 25.76 -6.83
N LEU A 80 -2.95 26.43 -5.69
CA LEU A 80 -4.19 27.08 -5.27
C LEU A 80 -4.06 28.59 -5.40
N THR A 81 -4.97 29.21 -6.13
CA THR A 81 -5.14 30.67 -6.18
C THR A 81 -6.44 31.05 -5.46
N ALA A 82 -6.30 31.72 -4.32
CA ALA A 82 -7.41 32.27 -3.54
C ALA A 82 -7.63 33.73 -3.92
N LYS A 83 -8.88 34.12 -4.20
CA LYS A 83 -9.25 35.45 -4.70
C LYS A 83 -10.27 36.13 -3.81
N ASN A 84 -10.17 37.45 -3.70
CA ASN A 84 -11.21 38.31 -3.13
C ASN A 84 -11.31 39.60 -3.97
N GLY A 85 -12.32 39.68 -4.83
CA GLY A 85 -12.42 40.75 -5.81
C GLY A 85 -11.21 40.74 -6.77
N ASP A 86 -10.50 41.86 -6.86
CA ASP A 86 -9.30 42.02 -7.69
C ASP A 86 -8.03 41.51 -6.99
N GLU A 87 -8.08 41.25 -5.68
CA GLU A 87 -6.95 40.74 -4.91
C GLU A 87 -6.83 39.22 -5.02
N SER A 88 -5.59 38.73 -5.10
CA SER A 88 -5.34 37.29 -5.12
C SER A 88 -4.01 36.91 -4.49
N LYS A 89 -3.97 35.71 -3.91
CA LYS A 89 -2.74 35.04 -3.49
C LYS A 89 -2.71 33.63 -4.02
N THR A 90 -1.50 33.13 -4.19
CA THR A 90 -1.24 31.80 -4.72
C THR A 90 -0.25 31.08 -3.81
N ILE A 91 -0.52 29.81 -3.57
CA ILE A 91 0.39 28.86 -2.94
C ILE A 91 0.62 27.69 -3.90
N THR A 92 1.81 27.08 -3.84
CA THR A 92 2.20 25.95 -4.67
C THR A 92 2.88 24.90 -3.80
N GLU A 93 2.45 23.66 -3.92
CA GLU A 93 3.03 22.51 -3.21
C GLU A 93 3.30 21.38 -4.22
N GLU A 94 4.40 20.65 -4.03
CA GLU A 94 4.66 19.42 -4.77
C GLU A 94 4.07 18.24 -4.00
N ILE A 95 3.29 17.41 -4.69
CA ILE A 95 2.79 16.15 -4.15
C ILE A 95 3.39 14.99 -4.95
N SER A 96 3.66 13.87 -4.28
CA SER A 96 4.13 12.64 -4.92
C SER A 96 3.05 11.59 -4.82
N LEU A 97 2.61 11.07 -5.96
CA LEU A 97 1.58 10.05 -6.07
C LEU A 97 2.20 8.76 -6.54
N THR A 98 1.87 7.68 -5.83
CA THR A 98 2.27 6.32 -6.18
C THR A 98 1.03 5.46 -6.19
N LYS A 99 0.85 4.63 -7.22
CA LYS A 99 -0.20 3.61 -7.16
C LYS A 99 0.18 2.57 -6.08
N PRO A 100 -0.79 2.00 -5.35
CA PRO A 100 -0.53 0.81 -4.55
C PRO A 100 0.08 -0.27 -5.44
N LEU A 101 1.15 -0.92 -4.97
CA LEU A 101 1.84 -1.92 -5.78
C LEU A 101 0.92 -3.09 -6.13
N ILE A 102 0.13 -3.55 -5.15
CA ILE A 102 -0.92 -4.55 -5.29
C ILE A 102 -2.16 -4.06 -4.53
N LYS A 103 -3.35 -4.19 -5.12
CA LYS A 103 -4.64 -3.91 -4.48
C LYS A 103 -5.27 -5.23 -4.09
N LEU A 104 -5.74 -5.39 -2.85
CA LEU A 104 -6.38 -6.62 -2.40
C LEU A 104 -7.87 -6.66 -2.77
N ASP A 105 -8.19 -6.62 -4.07
CA ASP A 105 -9.56 -6.56 -4.59
C ASP A 105 -9.99 -7.85 -5.33
N GLY A 106 -9.09 -8.82 -5.47
CA GLY A 106 -9.34 -10.07 -6.18
C GLY A 106 -9.33 -9.90 -7.70
N ILE A 107 -8.77 -8.80 -8.21
CA ILE A 107 -8.51 -8.52 -9.62
C ILE A 107 -7.00 -8.50 -9.83
N PHE A 108 -6.44 -9.66 -10.18
CA PHE A 108 -4.99 -9.91 -10.19
C PHE A 108 -4.19 -9.29 -11.36
N THR A 109 -4.71 -8.25 -12.02
CA THR A 109 -4.06 -7.65 -13.19
C THR A 109 -2.83 -6.83 -12.84
N ASP A 110 -2.80 -6.24 -11.64
CA ASP A 110 -1.68 -5.48 -11.09
C ASP A 110 -0.40 -6.30 -10.92
N TRP A 111 -0.49 -7.60 -10.66
CA TRP A 111 0.66 -8.52 -10.64
C TRP A 111 1.46 -8.53 -11.94
N SER A 112 0.82 -8.23 -13.08
CA SER A 112 1.49 -8.12 -14.38
C SER A 112 2.24 -6.79 -14.56
N GLU A 113 1.92 -5.80 -13.74
CA GLU A 113 2.54 -4.48 -13.74
C GLU A 113 3.74 -4.39 -12.80
N VAL A 114 3.93 -5.38 -11.91
CA VAL A 114 5.09 -5.46 -11.01
C VAL A 114 6.36 -5.65 -11.84
N PRO A 115 7.37 -4.76 -11.73
CA PRO A 115 8.62 -4.92 -12.45
C PRO A 115 9.29 -6.27 -12.14
N ALA A 116 9.78 -6.96 -13.18
CA ALA A 116 10.36 -8.31 -13.03
C ALA A 116 11.53 -8.39 -12.03
N ASN A 117 12.26 -7.30 -11.81
CA ASN A 117 13.35 -7.23 -10.83
C ASN A 117 12.87 -7.01 -9.38
N LYS A 118 11.57 -6.80 -9.18
CA LYS A 118 10.87 -6.66 -7.89
C LYS A 118 9.85 -7.79 -7.64
N LEU A 119 9.59 -8.62 -8.65
CA LEU A 119 8.68 -9.75 -8.58
C LEU A 119 9.49 -11.04 -8.41
N ALA A 120 9.22 -11.76 -7.33
CA ALA A 120 9.65 -13.14 -7.17
C ALA A 120 8.46 -14.05 -7.47
N SER A 121 8.65 -15.11 -8.25
CA SER A 121 7.56 -16.04 -8.54
C SER A 121 8.04 -17.47 -8.75
N THR A 122 7.14 -18.41 -8.51
CA THR A 122 7.34 -19.83 -8.77
C THR A 122 6.00 -20.50 -9.07
N THR A 123 6.04 -21.55 -9.88
CA THR A 123 4.89 -22.40 -10.20
C THR A 123 5.23 -23.84 -9.85
N LEU A 124 4.21 -24.62 -9.50
CA LEU A 124 4.35 -26.05 -9.29
C LEU A 124 4.98 -26.70 -10.54
N PRO A 125 6.13 -27.38 -10.41
CA PRO A 125 6.73 -28.08 -11.53
C PRO A 125 5.82 -29.19 -12.06
N GLU A 126 5.90 -29.46 -13.36
CA GLU A 126 5.24 -30.62 -13.96
C GLU A 126 5.75 -31.91 -13.32
N GLY A 127 4.84 -32.82 -12.96
CA GLY A 127 5.18 -34.11 -12.36
C GLY A 127 5.34 -34.11 -10.84
N ALA A 128 5.15 -32.97 -10.15
CA ALA A 128 5.15 -32.92 -8.69
C ALA A 128 4.05 -33.81 -8.08
N SER A 129 4.41 -34.54 -7.01
CA SER A 129 3.51 -35.47 -6.31
C SER A 129 2.51 -34.77 -5.39
N LEU A 130 2.91 -33.63 -4.81
CA LEU A 130 2.09 -32.80 -3.94
C LEU A 130 1.63 -31.57 -4.73
N THR A 131 0.32 -31.40 -4.86
CA THR A 131 -0.27 -30.55 -5.90
C THR A 131 -1.23 -29.49 -5.38
N ALA A 132 -1.30 -29.32 -4.05
CA ALA A 132 -2.18 -28.34 -3.42
C ALA A 132 -1.78 -26.92 -3.83
N LEU A 133 -0.51 -26.56 -3.71
CA LEU A 133 0.01 -25.24 -4.13
C LEU A 133 0.42 -25.27 -5.60
N LYS A 134 0.05 -24.23 -6.35
CA LYS A 134 0.18 -24.20 -7.83
C LYS A 134 1.01 -23.04 -8.34
N GLU A 135 0.84 -21.87 -7.75
CA GLU A 135 1.57 -20.67 -8.15
C GLU A 135 1.69 -19.75 -6.95
N LEU A 136 2.89 -19.19 -6.76
CA LEU A 136 3.21 -18.20 -5.76
C LEU A 136 3.90 -17.03 -6.45
N LYS A 137 3.42 -15.82 -6.18
CA LYS A 137 4.11 -14.57 -6.53
C LYS A 137 4.28 -13.76 -5.27
N VAL A 138 5.41 -13.06 -5.15
CA VAL A 138 5.70 -12.21 -4.01
C VAL A 138 6.41 -10.94 -4.50
N CYS A 139 5.98 -9.80 -3.98
CA CYS A 139 6.63 -8.51 -4.15
C CYS A 139 6.49 -7.68 -2.87
N ALA A 140 7.13 -6.53 -2.79
CA ALA A 140 7.03 -5.67 -1.63
C ALA A 140 7.16 -4.18 -1.98
N ASP A 141 6.48 -3.37 -1.17
CA ASP A 141 6.69 -1.92 -1.07
C ASP A 141 7.18 -1.57 0.35
N ALA A 142 7.31 -0.28 0.65
CA ALA A 142 7.82 0.20 1.94
C ALA A 142 7.05 -0.32 3.17
N ASN A 143 5.77 -0.65 3.03
CA ASN A 143 4.86 -0.98 4.12
C ASN A 143 4.48 -2.45 4.16
N PHE A 144 4.43 -3.10 2.99
CA PHE A 144 3.83 -4.43 2.85
C PHE A 144 4.70 -5.40 2.05
N ILE A 145 4.63 -6.67 2.43
CA ILE A 145 5.01 -7.80 1.58
C ILE A 145 3.71 -8.36 1.00
N PHE A 146 3.53 -8.27 -0.32
CA PHE A 146 2.36 -8.81 -1.00
C PHE A 146 2.67 -10.20 -1.53
N PHE A 147 1.70 -11.09 -1.48
CA PHE A 147 1.77 -12.38 -2.12
C PHE A 147 0.46 -12.76 -2.81
N TYR A 148 0.58 -13.41 -3.96
CA TYR A 148 -0.51 -14.09 -4.65
C TYR A 148 -0.30 -15.58 -4.54
N LEU A 149 -1.39 -16.31 -4.30
CA LEU A 149 -1.36 -17.76 -4.20
C LEU A 149 -2.48 -18.37 -5.03
N LYS A 150 -2.12 -19.35 -5.84
CA LYS A 150 -3.05 -20.24 -6.52
C LYS A 150 -2.93 -21.62 -5.93
N LEU A 151 -4.06 -22.23 -5.56
CA LEU A 151 -4.08 -23.52 -4.90
C LEU A 151 -5.34 -24.35 -5.20
N ASP A 152 -5.29 -25.63 -4.88
CA ASP A 152 -6.44 -26.53 -4.83
C ASP A 152 -7.00 -26.61 -3.41
N GLN A 153 -8.16 -25.99 -3.18
CA GLN A 153 -8.69 -25.77 -1.83
C GLN A 153 -9.13 -27.04 -1.11
N THR A 154 -9.36 -28.16 -1.81
CA THR A 154 -9.76 -29.42 -1.15
C THR A 154 -8.61 -30.10 -0.41
N HIS A 155 -7.38 -29.67 -0.66
CA HIS A 155 -6.17 -30.24 -0.10
C HIS A 155 -5.48 -29.31 0.91
N VAL A 156 -6.13 -28.21 1.28
CA VAL A 156 -5.56 -27.19 2.17
C VAL A 156 -6.47 -27.04 3.39
N ALA A 157 -5.92 -27.33 4.56
CA ALA A 157 -6.53 -27.00 5.84
C ALA A 157 -5.79 -25.79 6.47
N PRO A 158 -4.50 -25.88 6.86
CA PRO A 158 -3.68 -24.68 7.06
C PRO A 158 -2.70 -24.43 5.91
N LEU A 159 -2.49 -23.15 5.57
CA LEU A 159 -1.23 -22.69 4.98
C LEU A 159 -0.34 -22.13 6.08
N ASP A 160 0.96 -22.26 5.87
CA ASP A 160 1.99 -21.68 6.71
C ASP A 160 2.97 -20.90 5.82
N ILE A 161 3.41 -19.73 6.29
CA ILE A 161 4.41 -18.91 5.61
C ILE A 161 5.66 -18.86 6.44
N PHE A 162 6.78 -19.24 5.84
CA PHE A 162 8.10 -19.16 6.46
C PHE A 162 8.84 -17.96 5.88
N LEU A 163 9.43 -17.15 6.76
CA LEU A 163 10.21 -15.98 6.41
C LEU A 163 11.65 -16.13 6.92
N ASN A 164 12.62 -16.01 6.02
CA ASN A 164 14.02 -15.79 6.36
C ASN A 164 14.31 -14.29 6.21
N THR A 165 14.31 -13.58 7.33
CA THR A 165 14.26 -12.10 7.36
C THR A 165 15.63 -11.44 7.27
N ASP A 166 16.70 -12.18 7.50
CA ASP A 166 18.07 -11.71 7.38
C ASP A 166 18.81 -12.26 6.15
N ASN A 167 18.14 -13.14 5.39
CA ASN A 167 18.69 -13.87 4.24
C ASN A 167 19.93 -14.71 4.57
N ASN A 168 20.06 -15.13 5.82
CA ASN A 168 21.19 -15.92 6.29
C ASN A 168 20.72 -17.34 6.65
N PRO A 169 21.08 -18.36 5.86
CA PRO A 169 20.65 -19.73 6.15
C PRO A 169 21.28 -20.32 7.42
N ALA A 170 22.30 -19.68 7.99
CA ALA A 170 22.94 -20.13 9.23
C ALA A 170 22.21 -19.66 10.50
N THR A 171 21.19 -18.82 10.36
CA THR A 171 20.32 -18.33 11.44
C THR A 171 18.88 -18.79 11.19
N GLY A 172 18.06 -18.81 12.24
CA GLY A 172 16.67 -19.28 12.14
C GLY A 172 16.53 -20.81 12.05
N ALA A 173 15.31 -21.24 11.75
CA ALA A 173 14.90 -22.64 11.72
C ALA A 173 15.28 -23.30 10.40
N THR A 174 15.76 -24.53 10.49
CA THR A 174 15.82 -25.45 9.36
C THR A 174 14.53 -26.27 9.28
N SER A 175 14.16 -26.72 8.09
CA SER A 175 13.00 -27.56 7.84
C SER A 175 13.34 -28.72 6.92
N TRP A 176 12.50 -29.76 6.94
CA TRP A 176 12.57 -30.85 5.97
C TRP A 176 12.06 -30.45 4.58
N LEU A 177 11.53 -29.23 4.41
CA LEU A 177 10.88 -28.77 3.18
C LEU A 177 11.83 -28.05 2.22
N TRP A 178 12.80 -27.26 2.74
CA TRP A 178 13.64 -26.38 1.91
C TRP A 178 15.14 -26.49 2.24
N ASP A 179 16.00 -26.22 1.27
CA ASP A 179 17.46 -26.26 1.39
C ASP A 179 18.14 -25.16 0.55
N PRO A 180 19.05 -24.36 1.14
CA PRO A 180 19.22 -24.14 2.57
C PRO A 180 18.06 -23.29 3.12
N CYS A 181 17.64 -23.55 4.35
CA CYS A 181 16.58 -22.81 5.03
C CYS A 181 17.06 -22.25 6.37
N GLY A 182 16.56 -21.07 6.71
CA GLY A 182 16.90 -20.31 7.90
C GLY A 182 15.72 -19.42 8.28
N ALA A 183 14.56 -20.04 8.50
CA ALA A 183 13.32 -19.32 8.74
C ALA A 183 13.34 -18.69 10.14
N ASP A 184 13.40 -17.37 10.22
CA ASP A 184 13.32 -16.63 11.48
C ASP A 184 11.89 -16.58 12.01
N TYR A 185 10.90 -16.54 11.10
CA TYR A 185 9.50 -16.45 11.44
C TYR A 185 8.66 -17.49 10.70
N LEU A 186 7.66 -17.97 11.42
CA LEU A 186 6.55 -18.77 10.92
C LEU A 186 5.28 -17.94 11.13
N ILE A 187 4.56 -17.67 10.06
CA ILE A 187 3.19 -17.17 10.12
C ILE A 187 2.29 -18.38 9.90
N GLU A 188 1.50 -18.73 10.91
CA GLU A 188 0.65 -19.93 10.93
C GLU A 188 -0.83 -19.53 10.94
N GLY A 189 -1.68 -20.42 10.45
CA GLY A 189 -3.13 -20.35 10.67
C GLY A 189 -3.96 -19.86 9.48
N PHE A 190 -3.46 -20.00 8.26
CA PHE A 190 -4.18 -19.59 7.07
C PHE A 190 -5.23 -20.64 6.69
N VAL A 191 -6.49 -20.38 7.02
CA VAL A 191 -7.65 -21.07 6.43
C VAL A 191 -8.26 -20.20 5.34
N THR A 192 -8.79 -20.82 4.28
CA THR A 192 -9.53 -20.13 3.21
C THR A 192 -10.78 -19.39 3.73
N GLU A 193 -11.26 -19.77 4.91
CA GLU A 193 -12.32 -19.08 5.65
C GLU A 193 -11.75 -18.43 6.92
N GLY A 194 -11.11 -17.26 6.78
CA GLY A 194 -10.79 -16.39 7.92
C GLY A 194 -9.32 -16.33 8.33
N MET A 195 -8.54 -15.52 7.60
CA MET A 195 -7.16 -15.15 8.00
C MET A 195 -7.08 -14.04 9.05
N ALA A 196 -8.20 -13.68 9.69
CA ALA A 196 -8.16 -12.75 10.82
C ALA A 196 -7.28 -13.29 11.96
N ASP A 197 -7.00 -14.60 11.99
CA ASP A 197 -6.36 -15.29 13.10
C ASP A 197 -4.93 -15.79 12.80
N ALA A 198 -4.21 -15.15 11.87
CA ALA A 198 -2.80 -15.48 11.66
C ALA A 198 -1.97 -15.18 12.92
N ILE A 199 -1.19 -16.17 13.35
CA ILE A 199 -0.27 -16.07 14.48
C ILE A 199 1.14 -16.00 13.93
N VAL A 200 1.97 -15.13 14.47
CA VAL A 200 3.39 -15.07 14.12
C VAL A 200 4.20 -15.66 15.24
N PHE A 201 5.03 -16.61 14.86
CA PHE A 201 6.04 -17.20 15.72
C PHE A 201 7.43 -16.78 15.26
N LYS A 202 8.33 -16.63 16.22
CA LYS A 202 9.75 -16.41 16.03
C LYS A 202 10.54 -17.63 16.46
N LYS A 203 11.55 -18.00 15.69
CA LYS A 203 12.54 -19.00 16.09
C LYS A 203 13.46 -18.41 17.18
N PRO A 204 13.60 -19.04 18.36
CA PRO A 204 14.59 -18.63 19.34
C PRO A 204 16.01 -18.76 18.79
N THR A 205 16.86 -17.75 19.06
CA THR A 205 18.25 -17.70 18.56
C THR A 205 19.22 -18.54 19.38
N ASP A 206 18.82 -18.96 20.58
CA ASP A 206 19.62 -19.67 21.57
C ASP A 206 19.37 -21.19 21.56
N THR A 207 18.67 -21.69 20.55
CA THR A 207 18.33 -23.11 20.41
C THR A 207 18.76 -23.65 19.04
N ALA A 208 18.77 -24.98 18.90
CA ALA A 208 19.21 -25.63 17.68
C ALA A 208 18.28 -25.27 16.49
N GLN A 209 18.84 -25.16 15.28
CA GLN A 209 18.04 -24.79 14.10
C GLN A 209 16.98 -25.84 13.73
N ASP A 210 17.17 -27.11 14.11
CA ASP A 210 16.23 -28.21 13.87
C ASP A 210 15.24 -28.43 15.03
N ALA A 211 15.34 -27.64 16.10
CA ALA A 211 14.41 -27.69 17.22
C ALA A 211 13.05 -27.06 16.84
N TRP A 212 11.97 -27.74 17.21
CA TRP A 212 10.60 -27.24 17.04
C TRP A 212 10.15 -26.46 18.28
N ASP A 213 10.61 -25.22 18.41
CA ASP A 213 10.47 -24.38 19.61
C ASP A 213 10.05 -22.93 19.31
N TRP A 214 9.21 -22.78 18.30
CA TRP A 214 8.58 -21.54 17.88
C TRP A 214 7.91 -20.79 19.05
N GLN A 215 8.22 -19.50 19.20
CA GLN A 215 7.67 -18.62 20.23
C GLN A 215 6.71 -17.61 19.61
N GLU A 216 5.48 -17.56 20.10
CA GLU A 216 4.50 -16.56 19.66
C GLU A 216 5.00 -15.15 19.95
N VAL A 217 4.96 -14.28 18.95
CA VAL A 217 5.37 -12.87 19.02
C VAL A 217 4.29 -11.91 18.52
N VAL A 218 3.35 -12.39 17.71
CA VAL A 218 2.15 -11.65 17.31
C VAL A 218 0.96 -12.59 17.38
N ALA A 219 -0.04 -12.23 18.17
CA ALA A 219 -1.24 -13.04 18.36
C ALA A 219 -2.19 -12.97 17.16
N ALA A 220 -3.08 -13.97 17.08
CA ALA A 220 -4.26 -13.95 16.22
C ALA A 220 -5.08 -12.66 16.41
N GLY A 221 -5.73 -12.17 15.35
CA GLY A 221 -6.51 -10.93 15.39
C GLY A 221 -5.69 -9.64 15.28
N SER A 222 -4.37 -9.73 15.14
CA SER A 222 -3.49 -8.55 15.10
C SER A 222 -3.65 -7.68 13.85
N GLY A 223 -4.20 -8.24 12.77
CA GLY A 223 -4.28 -7.58 11.47
C GLY A 223 -2.97 -7.60 10.68
N ILE A 224 -1.98 -8.41 11.08
CA ILE A 224 -0.70 -8.53 10.36
C ILE A 224 -0.90 -9.00 8.92
N VAL A 225 -1.89 -9.86 8.66
CA VAL A 225 -2.23 -10.29 7.29
C VAL A 225 -3.61 -9.78 6.90
N SER A 226 -3.71 -9.29 5.66
CA SER A 226 -4.99 -9.00 4.99
C SER A 226 -5.03 -9.71 3.65
N MET A 227 -6.22 -10.06 3.17
CA MET A 227 -6.44 -10.90 2.00
C MET A 227 -7.61 -10.35 1.16
N SER A 228 -7.56 -10.55 -0.16
CA SER A 228 -8.68 -10.32 -1.07
C SER A 228 -9.81 -11.33 -0.86
N GLU A 229 -10.94 -11.17 -1.54
CA GLU A 229 -11.84 -12.32 -1.73
C GLU A 229 -11.10 -13.45 -2.46
N VAL A 230 -11.35 -14.69 -2.04
CA VAL A 230 -10.88 -15.89 -2.75
C VAL A 230 -11.70 -16.06 -4.02
N LYS A 231 -11.03 -16.19 -5.17
CA LYS A 231 -11.68 -16.38 -6.48
C LYS A 231 -11.51 -17.80 -6.96
N THR A 232 -12.61 -18.46 -7.30
CA THR A 232 -12.59 -19.77 -7.97
C THR A 232 -12.23 -19.61 -9.44
N VAL A 233 -11.13 -20.23 -9.86
CA VAL A 233 -10.65 -20.23 -11.25
C VAL A 233 -11.22 -21.40 -12.03
N SER A 234 -11.26 -22.59 -11.43
CA SER A 234 -11.77 -23.81 -12.06
C SER A 234 -12.00 -24.90 -11.04
N GLY A 235 -13.24 -25.39 -10.88
CA GLY A 235 -13.55 -26.45 -9.92
C GLY A 235 -13.13 -26.08 -8.50
N THR A 236 -12.13 -26.78 -7.96
CA THR A 236 -11.55 -26.57 -6.62
C THR A 236 -10.33 -25.66 -6.62
N ILE A 237 -9.89 -25.23 -7.80
CA ILE A 237 -8.74 -24.33 -7.97
C ILE A 237 -9.19 -22.92 -7.66
N VAL A 238 -8.55 -22.32 -6.67
CA VAL A 238 -8.78 -20.94 -6.24
C VAL A 238 -7.50 -20.13 -6.33
N GLU A 239 -7.66 -18.82 -6.38
CA GLU A 239 -6.57 -17.86 -6.27
C GLU A 239 -7.00 -16.68 -5.40
N PHE A 240 -6.04 -16.10 -4.70
CA PHE A 240 -6.21 -14.91 -3.89
C PHE A 240 -4.89 -14.17 -3.78
N GLU A 241 -4.97 -12.93 -3.33
CA GLU A 241 -3.84 -12.10 -2.99
C GLU A 241 -3.96 -11.61 -1.55
N ALA A 242 -2.81 -11.38 -0.94
CA ALA A 242 -2.73 -11.00 0.44
C ALA A 242 -1.48 -10.17 0.69
N ARG A 243 -1.42 -9.54 1.86
CA ARG A 243 -0.29 -8.73 2.29
C ARG A 243 0.04 -8.96 3.75
N ILE A 244 1.32 -8.90 4.08
CA ILE A 244 1.86 -8.87 5.44
C ILE A 244 2.29 -7.44 5.74
N VAL A 245 1.89 -6.90 6.90
CA VAL A 245 2.36 -5.62 7.42
C VAL A 245 3.82 -5.75 7.86
N ARG A 246 4.75 -5.12 7.14
CA ARG A 246 6.20 -5.25 7.39
C ARG A 246 6.60 -4.84 8.79
N GLU A 247 6.04 -3.74 9.28
CA GLU A 247 6.33 -3.19 10.61
C GLU A 247 5.96 -4.15 11.75
N MET A 248 5.03 -5.07 11.50
CA MET A 248 4.59 -6.06 12.48
C MET A 248 5.45 -7.33 12.48
N VAL A 249 6.40 -7.48 11.54
CA VAL A 249 7.40 -8.55 11.60
C VAL A 249 8.47 -8.12 12.62
N PRO A 250 8.64 -8.80 13.78
CA PRO A 250 9.42 -8.29 14.94
C PRO A 250 10.95 -8.18 14.81
N THR A 251 11.47 -7.77 13.66
CA THR A 251 12.89 -7.48 13.40
C THR A 251 13.04 -6.46 12.29
N THR A 252 14.24 -5.88 12.19
CA THR A 252 14.63 -5.16 10.97
C THR A 252 14.79 -6.17 9.84
N LEU A 253 13.95 -6.06 8.82
CA LEU A 253 14.04 -6.88 7.62
C LEU A 253 15.26 -6.48 6.79
N ALA A 254 16.01 -7.45 6.28
CA ALA A 254 17.02 -7.20 5.27
C ALA A 254 16.40 -6.65 3.98
N ASN A 255 17.20 -6.04 3.11
CA ASN A 255 16.75 -5.53 1.81
C ASN A 255 16.23 -6.64 0.88
N GLU A 256 16.55 -7.89 1.22
CA GLU A 256 16.14 -9.08 0.51
C GLU A 256 15.88 -10.17 1.55
N ILE A 257 14.76 -10.90 1.42
CA ILE A 257 14.33 -11.93 2.38
C ILE A 257 13.96 -13.23 1.65
N GLY A 258 14.03 -14.36 2.34
CA GLY A 258 13.46 -15.62 1.86
C GLY A 258 11.98 -15.73 2.24
N PHE A 259 11.16 -16.22 1.32
CA PHE A 259 9.73 -16.42 1.48
C PHE A 259 9.32 -17.79 0.93
N SER A 260 8.61 -18.59 1.72
CA SER A 260 8.05 -19.86 1.28
C SER A 260 6.68 -20.10 1.87
N VAL A 261 5.86 -20.88 1.16
CA VAL A 261 4.53 -21.29 1.61
C VAL A 261 4.50 -22.81 1.71
N PHE A 262 3.94 -23.33 2.80
CA PHE A 262 3.64 -24.74 3.02
C PHE A 262 2.13 -24.93 3.16
N SER A 263 1.63 -26.08 2.73
CA SER A 263 0.24 -26.49 2.95
C SER A 263 0.17 -27.90 3.50
N SER A 264 -0.81 -28.12 4.38
CA SER A 264 -1.16 -29.46 4.84
C SER A 264 -2.67 -29.71 4.78
N ASN A 265 -3.06 -30.97 4.93
CA ASN A 265 -4.45 -31.37 5.12
C ASN A 265 -4.85 -31.29 6.60
N ALA A 266 -6.11 -31.64 6.91
CA ALA A 266 -6.64 -31.58 8.29
C ALA A 266 -5.90 -32.50 9.29
N ASP A 267 -5.18 -33.50 8.80
CA ASP A 267 -4.37 -34.43 9.60
C ASP A 267 -2.89 -33.99 9.68
N TRP A 268 -2.56 -32.76 9.26
CA TRP A 268 -1.21 -32.19 9.19
C TRP A 268 -0.25 -32.92 8.23
N ALA A 269 -0.78 -33.75 7.33
CA ALA A 269 0.04 -34.34 6.27
C ALA A 269 0.32 -33.29 5.18
N GLU A 270 1.57 -33.23 4.72
CA GLU A 270 1.98 -32.30 3.67
C GLU A 270 1.18 -32.52 2.39
N THR A 271 0.68 -31.42 1.82
CA THR A 271 -0.06 -31.42 0.57
C THR A 271 0.57 -30.54 -0.52
N GLY A 272 1.57 -29.74 -0.15
CA GLY A 272 2.40 -28.97 -1.07
C GLY A 272 3.30 -27.96 -0.36
N SER A 273 4.32 -27.52 -1.08
CA SER A 273 5.16 -26.39 -0.69
C SER A 273 5.52 -25.57 -1.93
N LEU A 274 5.75 -24.27 -1.78
CA LEU A 274 6.33 -23.43 -2.83
C LEU A 274 7.42 -22.54 -2.23
N PRO A 275 8.62 -22.49 -2.86
CA PRO A 275 9.04 -23.29 -4.02
C PRO A 275 9.14 -24.79 -3.72
N THR A 276 8.93 -25.63 -4.75
CA THR A 276 9.13 -27.10 -4.75
C THR A 276 10.11 -27.46 -5.86
N ALA A 277 10.97 -28.46 -5.66
CA ALA A 277 11.88 -28.94 -6.72
C ALA A 277 11.16 -29.84 -7.74
N ALA A 278 11.75 -30.01 -8.92
CA ALA A 278 11.09 -30.65 -10.06
C ALA A 278 10.82 -32.17 -9.93
N ALA A 279 11.50 -32.88 -9.03
CA ALA A 279 11.43 -34.34 -8.95
C ALA A 279 10.28 -34.88 -8.09
N ASP A 280 9.94 -34.15 -7.03
CA ASP A 280 8.82 -34.32 -6.08
C ASP A 280 9.07 -33.39 -4.89
N ALA A 281 8.10 -33.22 -3.98
CA ALA A 281 8.26 -32.36 -2.80
C ALA A 281 9.32 -32.87 -1.79
N ALA A 282 9.83 -34.10 -1.95
CA ALA A 282 10.90 -34.62 -1.10
C ALA A 282 12.27 -34.03 -1.46
N THR A 283 12.43 -33.53 -2.70
CA THR A 283 13.61 -32.78 -3.10
C THR A 283 13.42 -31.30 -2.74
N LYS A 284 14.36 -30.75 -1.99
CA LYS A 284 14.23 -29.41 -1.40
C LYS A 284 14.63 -28.32 -2.40
N ALA A 285 13.77 -27.33 -2.58
CA ALA A 285 14.13 -26.08 -3.25
C ALA A 285 14.57 -25.02 -2.22
N GLY A 286 15.34 -24.02 -2.66
CA GLY A 286 15.59 -22.84 -1.84
C GLY A 286 14.33 -21.99 -1.69
N MET A 287 14.27 -21.16 -0.64
CA MET A 287 13.18 -20.20 -0.46
C MET A 287 13.15 -19.20 -1.62
N LEU A 288 11.96 -18.67 -1.92
CA LEU A 288 11.82 -17.62 -2.92
C LEU A 288 12.43 -16.33 -2.37
N THR A 289 13.33 -15.72 -3.14
CA THR A 289 14.02 -14.50 -2.72
C THR A 289 13.24 -13.25 -3.13
N VAL A 290 12.87 -12.42 -2.16
CA VAL A 290 12.01 -11.23 -2.34
C VAL A 290 12.76 -9.97 -1.96
N LYS A 291 12.76 -8.95 -2.82
CA LYS A 291 13.36 -7.65 -2.50
C LYS A 291 12.37 -6.76 -1.77
N LEU A 292 12.81 -6.21 -0.65
CA LEU A 292 12.07 -5.24 0.16
C LEU A 292 12.61 -3.85 -0.17
N ASN A 293 11.81 -3.03 -0.85
CA ASN A 293 12.19 -1.66 -1.22
C ASN A 293 12.01 -0.69 -0.07
#